data_AF-A0A966Z9S4-F1
#
_entry.id   AF-A0A966Z9S4-F1
#
_cell.length_a   1.000
_cell.length_b   1.000
_cell.length_c   1.000
_cell.angle_alpha   90.00
_cell.angle_beta   90.00
_cell.angle_gamma   90.00
#
_symmetry.space_group_name_H-M   'P 1'
#
loop_
_entity.id
_entity.type
_entity.pdbx_description
1 polymer ?
#
loop_
_entity_poly.entity_id
_entity_poly.type
_entity_poly.pdbx_seq_one_letter_code
_entity_poly.pdbx_strand_id
1 'polypeptide(L)'
;MAPSLTVRGKASHSGIAPHDGRNALMELAFQLLQAQDLSVPARGIQLNWTLAKAGSARNTIPDLATAEAVVRVRNLANFNRIEQDLVAAVTKKHLIPDTVVEARFERRRPPLEPTAGANRRCPCTLPESAKCAGRDRCEARLQRTPNVGRV
;
A
#
# COMPACT_ATOMS: atom_id res chain seq x y z
N MET A 1 -1.96 -0.82 4.40
CA MET A 1 -1.39 0.53 4.17
C MET A 1 -1.85 1.02 2.81
N ALA A 2 -2.00 2.32 2.63
CA ALA A 2 -2.30 2.93 1.35
C ALA A 2 -1.16 3.88 0.95
N PRO A 3 -0.14 3.41 0.23
CA PRO A 3 0.82 4.31 -0.41
C PRO A 3 0.16 5.05 -1.58
N SER A 4 0.48 6.32 -1.73
CA SER A 4 0.15 7.11 -2.90
C SER A 4 1.41 7.74 -3.50
N LEU A 5 1.50 7.72 -4.82
CA LEU A 5 2.55 8.35 -5.58
C LEU A 5 1.96 9.53 -6.35
N THR A 6 2.61 10.67 -6.30
CA THR A 6 2.26 11.84 -7.10
C THR A 6 3.49 12.27 -7.89
N VAL A 7 3.35 12.38 -9.20
CA VAL A 7 4.38 12.86 -10.09
C VAL A 7 3.95 14.19 -10.67
N ARG A 8 4.83 15.19 -10.53
CA ARG A 8 4.68 16.52 -11.13
C ARG A 8 5.72 16.67 -12.24
N GLY A 9 5.26 17.11 -13.40
CA GLY A 9 6.05 17.45 -14.57
C GLY A 9 5.71 18.85 -15.05
N LYS A 10 5.70 19.03 -16.36
CA LYS A 10 5.41 20.32 -17.01
C LYS A 10 4.51 20.11 -18.21
N ALA A 11 3.40 20.82 -18.23
CA ALA A 11 2.45 20.76 -19.32
C ALA A 11 3.06 21.36 -20.59
N SER A 12 2.79 20.72 -21.73
CA SER A 12 3.13 21.26 -23.04
C SER A 12 2.14 20.77 -24.09
N HIS A 13 1.98 21.52 -25.17
CA HIS A 13 1.14 21.13 -26.29
C HIS A 13 1.83 20.04 -27.11
N SER A 14 1.21 18.86 -27.21
CA SER A 14 1.84 17.68 -27.83
C SER A 14 2.21 17.87 -29.30
N GLY A 15 1.49 18.74 -30.02
CA GLY A 15 1.71 19.01 -31.44
C GLY A 15 2.65 20.18 -31.76
N ILE A 16 2.98 21.05 -30.80
CA ILE A 16 3.81 22.26 -31.07
C ILE A 16 5.22 22.06 -30.55
N ALA A 17 5.35 21.65 -29.29
CA ALA A 17 6.65 21.48 -28.63
C ALA A 17 6.58 20.36 -27.58
N PRO A 18 6.49 19.09 -28.01
CA PRO A 18 6.41 17.98 -27.08
C PRO A 18 7.69 17.84 -26.22
N HIS A 19 8.83 18.29 -26.72
CA HIS A 19 10.13 18.23 -26.05
C HIS A 19 10.24 19.15 -24.83
N ASP A 20 9.45 20.23 -24.79
CA ASP A 20 9.46 21.22 -23.70
C ASP A 20 8.63 20.78 -22.49
N GLY A 21 7.81 19.74 -22.67
CA GLY A 21 6.99 19.14 -21.62
C GLY A 21 7.76 18.07 -20.85
N ARG A 22 7.46 17.95 -19.55
CA ARG A 22 7.88 16.77 -18.76
C ARG A 22 6.64 15.94 -18.53
N ASN A 23 6.59 14.77 -19.17
CA ASN A 23 5.42 13.90 -19.17
C ASN A 23 5.28 13.14 -17.85
N ALA A 24 4.41 13.63 -16.95
CA ALA A 24 4.18 13.03 -15.65
C ALA A 24 3.57 11.61 -15.74
N LEU A 25 2.79 11.31 -16.79
CA LEU A 25 2.20 9.97 -16.99
C LEU A 25 3.29 8.93 -17.28
N MET A 26 4.24 9.26 -18.15
CA MET A 26 5.32 8.33 -18.52
C MET A 26 6.24 8.05 -17.33
N GLU A 27 6.58 9.09 -16.57
CA GLU A 27 7.37 8.92 -15.34
C GLU A 27 6.61 8.10 -14.30
N LEU A 28 5.31 8.37 -14.08
CA LEU A 28 4.48 7.57 -13.18
C LEU A 28 4.47 6.09 -13.60
N ALA A 29 4.24 5.79 -14.87
CA ALA A 29 4.22 4.42 -15.37
C ALA A 29 5.56 3.70 -15.11
N PHE A 30 6.68 4.40 -15.34
CA PHE A 30 8.00 3.87 -15.05
C PHE A 30 8.19 3.57 -13.54
N GLN A 31 7.79 4.49 -12.67
CA GLN A 31 7.85 4.26 -11.22
C GLN A 31 6.98 3.11 -10.76
N LEU A 32 5.78 2.95 -11.33
CA LEU A 32 4.88 1.83 -11.02
C LEU A 32 5.49 0.48 -11.40
N LEU A 33 6.16 0.40 -12.54
CA LEU A 33 6.85 -0.82 -12.98
C LEU A 33 8.02 -1.15 -12.04
N GLN A 34 8.83 -0.16 -11.64
CA GLN A 34 9.89 -0.39 -10.66
C GLN A 34 9.35 -0.84 -9.30
N ALA A 35 8.22 -0.25 -8.87
CA ALA A 35 7.58 -0.62 -7.62
C ALA A 35 6.91 -2.01 -7.66
N GLN A 36 6.64 -2.56 -8.85
CA GLN A 36 6.05 -3.90 -8.98
C GLN A 36 6.97 -4.98 -8.39
N ASP A 37 8.28 -4.84 -8.58
CA ASP A 37 9.30 -5.77 -8.08
C ASP A 37 9.37 -5.83 -6.54
N LEU A 38 8.80 -4.83 -5.86
CA LEU A 38 8.73 -4.78 -4.40
C LEU A 38 7.65 -5.72 -3.84
N SER A 39 6.73 -6.20 -4.67
CA SER A 39 5.72 -7.17 -4.28
C SER A 39 6.36 -8.57 -4.21
N VAL A 40 6.64 -9.04 -3.00
CA VAL A 40 7.25 -10.36 -2.76
C VAL A 40 6.28 -11.25 -1.98
N PRO A 41 5.43 -12.04 -2.68
CA PRO A 41 4.47 -12.94 -2.03
C PRO A 41 5.15 -13.94 -1.08
N ALA A 42 6.36 -14.39 -1.42
CA ALA A 42 7.15 -15.31 -0.60
C ALA A 42 7.49 -14.75 0.79
N ARG A 43 7.58 -13.42 0.94
CA ARG A 43 7.82 -12.74 2.22
C ARG A 43 6.52 -12.26 2.88
N GLY A 44 5.36 -12.60 2.31
CA GLY A 44 4.05 -12.17 2.79
C GLY A 44 3.77 -10.68 2.57
N ILE A 45 4.42 -10.08 1.57
CA ILE A 45 4.18 -8.69 1.14
C ILE A 45 3.39 -8.75 -0.16
N GLN A 46 2.25 -8.08 -0.19
CA GLN A 46 1.42 -7.94 -1.37
C GLN A 46 1.18 -6.45 -1.61
N LEU A 47 1.83 -5.90 -2.62
CA LEU A 47 1.64 -4.54 -3.11
C LEU A 47 0.84 -4.61 -4.41
N ASN A 48 -0.28 -3.90 -4.47
CA ASN A 48 -1.11 -3.81 -5.66
C ASN A 48 -1.45 -2.35 -5.94
N TRP A 49 -1.12 -1.86 -7.12
CA TRP A 49 -1.57 -0.55 -7.60
C TRP A 49 -2.98 -0.68 -8.15
N THR A 50 -3.92 0.07 -7.57
CA THR A 50 -5.35 -0.12 -7.84
C THR A 50 -6.00 1.07 -8.51
N LEU A 51 -5.43 2.27 -8.36
CA LEU A 51 -5.96 3.48 -8.96
C LEU A 51 -4.81 4.29 -9.55
N ALA A 52 -5.01 4.77 -10.77
CA ALA A 52 -4.10 5.72 -11.41
C ALA A 52 -4.93 6.80 -12.14
N LYS A 53 -4.47 8.05 -12.07
CA LYS A 53 -5.07 9.19 -12.77
C LYS A 53 -3.95 10.03 -13.37
N ALA A 54 -4.07 10.41 -14.63
CA ALA A 54 -3.07 11.26 -15.28
C ALA A 54 -3.68 12.05 -16.45
N GLY A 55 -3.28 13.31 -16.54
CA GLY A 55 -3.67 14.20 -17.63
C GLY A 55 -5.10 14.71 -17.59
N SER A 56 -5.33 15.75 -18.39
CA SER A 56 -6.61 16.48 -18.48
C SER A 56 -7.15 16.54 -19.91
N ALA A 57 -6.29 16.53 -20.93
CA ALA A 57 -6.66 16.63 -22.33
C ALA A 57 -5.78 15.75 -23.22
N ARG A 58 -6.35 15.26 -24.32
CA ARG A 58 -5.66 14.34 -25.26
C ARG A 58 -4.45 14.94 -25.99
N ASN A 59 -4.43 16.26 -26.17
CA ASN A 59 -3.40 16.99 -26.94
C ASN A 59 -2.41 17.75 -26.04
N THR A 60 -2.35 17.38 -24.76
CA THR A 60 -1.53 18.06 -23.77
C THR A 60 -0.71 17.03 -23.02
N ILE A 61 0.60 17.26 -22.95
CA ILE A 61 1.49 16.46 -22.12
C ILE A 61 1.07 16.69 -20.66
N PRO A 62 0.76 15.63 -19.90
CA PRO A 62 0.27 15.77 -18.54
C PRO A 62 1.39 16.27 -17.62
N ASP A 63 1.08 17.30 -16.85
CA ASP A 63 1.92 17.84 -15.78
C ASP A 63 1.69 17.16 -14.43
N LEU A 64 0.58 16.44 -14.26
CA LEU A 64 0.25 15.75 -13.03
C LEU A 64 -0.21 14.32 -13.32
N ALA A 65 0.34 13.40 -12.55
CA ALA A 65 -0.10 12.01 -12.51
C ALA A 65 -0.07 11.50 -11.06
N THR A 66 -1.11 10.78 -10.66
CA THR A 66 -1.22 10.18 -9.33
C THR A 66 -1.54 8.70 -9.42
N ALA A 67 -1.03 7.91 -8.48
CA ALA A 67 -1.40 6.53 -8.30
C ALA A 67 -1.58 6.19 -6.83
N GLU A 68 -2.49 5.26 -6.55
CA GLU A 68 -2.73 4.73 -5.22
C GLU A 68 -2.60 3.21 -5.25
N ALA A 69 -1.94 2.69 -4.23
CA ALA A 69 -1.75 1.27 -4.04
C ALA A 69 -2.34 0.81 -2.71
N VAL A 70 -2.59 -0.49 -2.63
CA VAL A 70 -2.95 -1.21 -1.43
C VAL A 70 -1.83 -2.18 -1.11
N VAL A 71 -1.25 -2.01 0.08
CA VAL A 71 -0.23 -2.91 0.62
C VAL A 71 -0.80 -3.71 1.76
N ARG A 72 -0.65 -5.03 1.66
CA ARG A 72 -0.88 -6.01 2.73
C ARG A 72 0.45 -6.63 3.13
N VAL A 73 0.76 -6.57 4.42
CA VAL A 73 1.93 -7.23 5.01
C VAL A 73 1.48 -8.05 6.20
N ARG A 74 2.14 -9.19 6.44
CA ARG A 74 1.87 -10.04 7.60
C ARG A 74 2.56 -9.57 8.88
N ASN A 75 3.77 -9.00 8.75
CA ASN A 75 4.63 -8.63 9.88
C ASN A 75 4.93 -7.13 9.88
N LEU A 76 5.11 -6.54 11.06
CA LEU A 76 5.49 -5.14 11.25
C LEU A 76 6.92 -4.82 10.74
N ALA A 77 7.86 -5.76 10.86
CA ALA A 77 9.22 -5.54 10.36
C ALA A 77 9.25 -5.34 8.83
N ASN A 78 8.41 -6.08 8.10
CA ASN A 78 8.26 -5.95 6.65
C ASN A 78 7.57 -4.63 6.27
N PHE A 79 6.85 -3.99 7.20
CA PHE A 79 6.20 -2.71 7.00
C PHE A 79 7.20 -1.57 6.83
N ASN A 80 8.18 -1.45 7.72
CA ASN A 80 9.17 -0.38 7.63
C ASN A 80 10.09 -0.59 6.43
N ARG A 81 10.40 -1.86 6.11
CA ARG A 81 11.25 -2.20 4.97
C ARG A 81 10.61 -1.82 3.64
N ILE A 82 9.32 -2.13 3.43
CA ILE A 82 8.65 -1.80 2.15
C ILE A 82 8.55 -0.28 1.94
N GLU A 83 8.39 0.49 3.01
CA GLU A 83 8.38 1.96 2.95
C GLU A 83 9.77 2.49 2.53
N GLN A 84 10.83 2.00 3.16
CA GLN A 84 12.21 2.37 2.81
C GLN A 84 12.57 1.94 1.38
N ASP A 85 12.20 0.72 0.99
CA ASP A 85 12.49 0.18 -0.34
C ASP A 85 11.72 0.97 -1.42
N LEU A 86 10.47 1.38 -1.16
CA LEU A 86 9.71 2.20 -2.12
C LEU A 86 10.31 3.61 -2.25
N VAL A 87 10.66 4.26 -1.14
CA VAL A 87 11.34 5.58 -1.18
C VAL A 87 12.65 5.46 -1.95
N ALA A 88 13.46 4.44 -1.66
CA ALA A 88 14.73 4.23 -2.35
C ALA A 88 14.54 3.95 -3.85
N ALA A 89 13.53 3.18 -4.24
CA ALA A 89 13.22 2.90 -5.65
C ALA A 89 12.85 4.18 -6.40
N VAL A 90 12.01 5.03 -5.78
CA VAL A 90 11.57 6.29 -6.38
C VAL A 90 12.71 7.29 -6.56
N THR A 91 13.65 7.37 -5.62
CA THR A 91 14.79 8.31 -5.70
C THR A 91 15.90 7.84 -6.65
N LYS A 92 16.04 6.53 -6.88
CA LYS A 92 17.22 5.98 -7.56
C LYS A 92 17.20 6.17 -9.07
N LYS A 93 16.02 6.16 -9.70
CA LYS A 93 15.91 6.21 -11.16
C LYS A 93 14.70 7.05 -11.57
N HIS A 94 14.98 8.07 -12.37
CA HIS A 94 13.98 8.86 -13.09
C HIS A 94 14.16 8.60 -14.57
N LEU A 95 13.05 8.40 -15.29
CA LEU A 95 13.07 8.27 -16.75
C LEU A 95 13.11 9.65 -17.40
N ILE A 96 12.35 10.60 -16.85
CA ILE A 96 12.23 11.96 -17.38
C ILE A 96 12.92 12.94 -16.42
N PRO A 97 13.96 13.66 -16.87
CA PRO A 97 14.63 14.67 -16.05
C PRO A 97 13.67 15.81 -15.67
N ASP A 98 13.93 16.46 -14.55
CA ASP A 98 13.12 17.57 -13.99
C ASP A 98 11.67 17.21 -13.63
N THR A 99 11.38 15.93 -13.42
CA THR A 99 10.13 15.50 -12.78
C THR A 99 10.29 15.45 -11.27
N VAL A 100 9.25 15.82 -10.54
CA VAL A 100 9.22 15.76 -9.08
C VAL A 100 8.28 14.63 -8.68
N VAL A 101 8.81 13.64 -7.96
CA VAL A 101 8.04 12.51 -7.45
C VAL A 101 7.87 12.63 -5.95
N GLU A 102 6.63 12.68 -5.49
CA GLU A 102 6.24 12.67 -4.08
C GLU A 102 5.62 11.30 -3.75
N ALA A 103 6.19 10.59 -2.78
CA ALA A 103 5.59 9.39 -2.20
C ALA A 103 4.97 9.72 -0.83
N ARG A 104 3.71 9.36 -0.63
CA ARG A 104 2.99 9.51 0.65
C ARG A 104 2.50 8.16 1.13
N PHE A 105 2.45 8.03 2.45
CA PHE A 105 2.26 6.74 3.09
C PHE A 105 1.24 6.85 4.22
N GLU A 106 0.06 6.27 4.02
CA GLU A 106 -0.96 6.23 5.06
C GLU A 106 -1.01 4.87 5.76
N ARG A 107 -0.63 4.88 7.06
CA ARG A 107 -0.68 3.72 7.95
C ARG A 107 -2.08 3.54 8.54
N ARG A 108 -3.05 3.10 7.72
CA ARG A 108 -4.45 2.99 8.16
C ARG A 108 -4.77 1.83 9.12
N ARG A 109 -4.13 0.67 8.95
CA ARG A 109 -4.36 -0.50 9.83
C ARG A 109 -3.03 -1.23 10.11
N PRO A 110 -2.70 -1.51 11.38
CA PRO A 110 -1.58 -2.37 11.71
C PRO A 110 -1.87 -3.82 11.27
N PRO A 111 -0.85 -4.58 10.85
CA PRO A 111 -0.96 -6.02 10.61
C PRO A 111 -1.41 -6.76 11.87
N LEU A 112 -2.31 -7.73 11.70
CA LEU A 112 -2.64 -8.68 12.76
C LEU A 112 -1.60 -9.81 12.72
N GLU A 113 -0.58 -9.72 13.57
CA GLU A 113 0.39 -10.79 13.72
C GLU A 113 -0.25 -11.97 14.49
N PRO A 114 -0.24 -13.20 13.94
CA PRO A 114 -0.73 -14.35 14.66
C PRO A 114 0.20 -14.62 15.86
N THR A 115 -0.30 -14.32 17.07
CA THR A 115 0.35 -14.77 18.31
C THR A 115 0.16 -16.27 18.48
N ALA A 116 1.08 -16.93 19.20
CA ALA A 116 1.06 -18.38 19.42
C ALA A 116 -0.26 -18.93 20.01
N GLY A 117 -1.11 -18.08 20.60
CA GLY A 117 -2.45 -18.44 21.09
C GLY A 117 -3.57 -18.41 20.04
N ALA A 118 -3.37 -17.81 18.86
CA ALA A 118 -4.39 -17.63 17.83
C ALA A 118 -4.69 -18.92 17.03
N ASN A 119 -3.82 -19.95 17.15
CA ASN A 119 -4.01 -21.25 16.49
C ASN A 119 -4.65 -22.30 17.42
N ARG A 120 -5.17 -21.88 18.60
CA ARG A 120 -6.13 -22.73 19.32
C ARG A 120 -7.40 -22.74 18.50
N ARG A 121 -7.51 -23.77 17.65
CA ARG A 121 -8.77 -24.23 17.07
C ARG A 121 -9.88 -23.93 18.05
N CYS A 122 -10.92 -23.24 17.59
CA CYS A 122 -12.21 -23.33 18.23
C CYS A 122 -12.44 -24.84 18.47
N PRO A 123 -12.55 -25.32 19.72
CA PRO A 123 -12.69 -26.74 19.97
C PRO A 123 -14.13 -27.12 19.67
N CYS A 124 -14.50 -27.10 18.40
CA CYS A 124 -15.63 -27.83 17.90
C CYS A 124 -15.13 -29.24 17.61
N THR A 125 -14.82 -30.00 18.66
CA THR A 125 -14.98 -31.45 18.58
C THR A 125 -16.48 -31.69 18.45
N LEU A 126 -16.95 -31.78 17.21
CA LEU A 126 -18.30 -32.20 16.89
C LEU A 126 -18.38 -33.73 17.12
N PRO A 127 -19.19 -34.24 18.06
CA PRO A 127 -20.06 -35.34 17.75
C PRO A 127 -21.30 -34.80 17.02
N GLU A 128 -21.85 -35.64 16.15
CA GLU A 128 -23.03 -35.37 15.32
C GLU A 128 -24.11 -34.58 16.05
N SER A 129 -24.73 -33.63 15.34
CA SER A 129 -25.91 -32.85 15.76
C SER A 129 -25.70 -31.65 16.70
N ALA A 130 -25.05 -30.58 16.22
CA ALA A 130 -25.36 -29.25 16.72
C ALA A 130 -25.17 -28.16 15.67
N LYS A 131 -26.31 -27.70 15.14
CA LYS A 131 -26.48 -26.58 14.23
C LYS A 131 -25.76 -25.33 14.77
N CYS A 132 -24.83 -24.79 13.98
CA CYS A 132 -24.51 -23.37 14.05
C CYS A 132 -25.67 -22.57 13.44
N ALA A 133 -26.67 -22.18 14.23
CA ALA A 133 -27.57 -21.09 13.88
C ALA A 133 -28.40 -20.65 15.08
N GLY A 134 -28.01 -19.52 15.67
CA GLY A 134 -28.93 -18.63 16.38
C GLY A 134 -28.95 -18.72 17.89
N ARG A 135 -28.29 -17.72 18.53
CA ARG A 135 -28.49 -17.20 19.90
C ARG A 135 -28.25 -18.23 21.04
N ASP A 136 -27.41 -18.01 22.05
CA ASP A 136 -27.02 -16.79 22.75
C ASP A 136 -25.69 -17.01 23.51
N ARG A 137 -24.92 -15.92 23.66
CA ARG A 137 -23.92 -15.65 24.72
C ARG A 137 -22.71 -16.59 24.87
N CYS A 138 -21.66 -16.29 24.11
CA CYS A 138 -20.27 -16.45 24.57
C CYS A 138 -19.81 -15.13 25.20
N GLU A 139 -20.05 -14.96 26.50
CA GLU A 139 -19.57 -13.78 27.24
C GLU A 139 -18.09 -14.00 27.62
N ALA A 140 -17.19 -13.75 26.66
CA ALA A 140 -15.75 -13.73 26.93
C ALA A 140 -15.39 -12.39 27.58
N ARG A 141 -15.19 -12.43 28.90
CA ARG A 141 -14.69 -11.34 29.74
C ARG A 141 -13.37 -10.80 29.19
N LEU A 142 -13.43 -9.71 28.43
CA LEU A 142 -12.27 -8.91 28.02
C LEU A 142 -11.64 -8.29 29.27
N GLN A 143 -10.57 -8.89 29.79
CA GLN A 143 -9.76 -8.24 30.82
C GLN A 143 -8.86 -7.19 30.15
N ARG A 144 -9.13 -5.91 30.43
CA ARG A 144 -8.18 -4.80 30.21
C ARG A 144 -7.00 -5.01 31.17
N THR A 145 -5.78 -4.96 30.67
CA THR A 145 -4.56 -5.00 31.48
C THR A 145 -4.49 -3.77 32.41
N PRO A 146 -4.17 -3.92 33.71
CA PRO A 146 -3.83 -2.79 34.56
C PRO A 146 -2.38 -2.35 34.31
N ASN A 147 -2.20 -1.04 34.22
CA ASN A 147 -0.92 -0.35 34.20
C ASN A 147 -0.28 -0.50 35.60
N VAL A 148 0.86 -1.20 35.69
CA VAL A 148 1.68 -1.28 36.92
C VAL A 148 2.83 -0.29 36.79
N GLY A 149 2.91 0.68 37.69
CA GLY A 149 4.07 1.58 37.78
C GLY A 149 3.86 2.81 38.66
N ARG A 150 3.76 2.61 39.98
CA ARG A 150 4.22 3.60 40.98
C ARG A 150 4.57 2.89 42.29
N VAL A 151 5.85 2.90 42.62
CA VAL A 151 6.37 3.01 43.99
C VAL A 151 7.26 4.25 43.97
#